data_AF-A0A667ZXU9-F1
#
_entry.id   AF-A0A667ZXU9-F1
#
_cell.length_a   1.000
_cell.length_b   1.000
_cell.length_c   1.000
_cell.angle_alpha   90.00
_cell.angle_beta   90.00
_cell.angle_gamma   90.00
#
_symmetry.space_group_name_H-M   'P 1'
#
loop_
_entity.id
_entity.type
_entity.pdbx_description
1 polymer ?
#
loop_
_entity_poly.entity_id
_entity_poly.type
_entity_poly.pdbx_seq_one_letter_code
_entity_poly.pdbx_strand_id
1 'polypeptide(L)'
;MTLQWTAVATFLYVEIGILVILCLPFISARRWQSIFKLSIWSTVATFWNKVFLTMIIILIVLFLDAVREVRKYSSGEQGKDAKLHPNMFDHLHMKLFRAQRNLYISGFSLFLWLVMRRVITLINQLATVSCSTAALQAQVVNADQAAKKYMEDNDLLKQALRDGKGDKATAQGIELLKQEVEKLKGELKTSGNALVKSQSDAEVMKKQMDSLAKEYDRLLKEHQELQNLQDSGNKKDD
;
A
#
# COMPACT_ATOMS: atom_id res chain seq x y z
N MET A 1 -10.59 7.17 -39.50
CA MET A 1 -9.43 7.13 -38.58
C MET A 1 -8.86 5.72 -38.63
N THR A 2 -7.56 5.51 -38.46
CA THR A 2 -7.06 4.13 -38.34
C THR A 2 -7.54 3.52 -37.02
N LEU A 3 -7.72 2.19 -36.97
CA LEU A 3 -8.22 1.48 -35.79
C LEU A 3 -7.39 1.78 -34.53
N GLN A 4 -6.08 2.01 -34.69
CA GLN A 4 -5.16 2.38 -33.62
C GLN A 4 -5.57 3.69 -32.92
N TRP A 5 -5.84 4.75 -33.67
CA TRP A 5 -6.19 6.06 -33.08
C TRP A 5 -7.59 6.06 -32.45
N THR A 6 -8.51 5.24 -32.95
CA THR A 6 -9.82 5.03 -32.32
C THR A 6 -9.68 4.32 -30.97
N ALA A 7 -8.78 3.33 -30.86
CA ALA A 7 -8.50 2.67 -29.59
C ALA A 7 -7.90 3.63 -28.55
N VAL A 8 -6.93 4.46 -28.95
CA VAL A 8 -6.34 5.50 -28.07
C VAL A 8 -7.39 6.53 -27.64
N ALA A 9 -8.25 6.97 -28.56
CA ALA A 9 -9.32 7.91 -28.24
C ALA A 9 -10.34 7.30 -27.26
N THR A 10 -10.69 6.03 -27.44
CA THR A 10 -11.58 5.30 -26.51
C THR A 10 -10.96 5.22 -25.11
N PHE A 11 -9.67 4.89 -25.04
CA PHE A 11 -8.92 4.87 -23.79
C PHE A 11 -8.92 6.25 -23.11
N LEU A 12 -8.67 7.32 -23.84
CA LEU A 12 -8.74 8.70 -23.34
C LEU A 12 -10.13 9.03 -22.76
N TYR A 13 -11.22 8.67 -23.45
CA TYR A 13 -12.57 8.93 -22.94
C TYR A 13 -12.87 8.14 -21.66
N VAL A 14 -12.39 6.90 -21.57
CA VAL A 14 -12.49 6.10 -20.34
C VAL A 14 -11.70 6.76 -19.21
N GLU A 15 -10.47 7.23 -19.46
CA GLU A 15 -9.67 7.96 -18.47
C GLU A 15 -10.40 9.21 -17.95
N ILE A 16 -10.97 10.01 -18.85
CA ILE A 16 -11.76 11.19 -18.49
C ILE A 16 -12.96 10.79 -17.64
N GLY A 17 -13.73 9.78 -18.05
CA GLY A 17 -14.90 9.32 -17.31
C GLY A 17 -14.55 8.84 -15.91
N ILE A 18 -13.50 8.03 -15.77
CA ILE A 18 -13.03 7.56 -14.47
C ILE A 18 -12.52 8.74 -13.63
N LEU A 19 -11.75 9.67 -14.19
CA LEU A 19 -11.24 10.83 -13.46
C LEU A 19 -12.38 11.72 -12.94
N VAL A 20 -13.39 11.99 -13.77
CA VAL A 20 -14.59 12.73 -13.35
C VAL A 20 -15.27 12.00 -12.20
N ILE A 21 -15.46 10.68 -12.29
CA ILE A 21 -16.07 9.88 -11.22
C ILE A 21 -15.24 9.96 -9.92
N LEU A 22 -13.90 9.92 -10.00
CA LEU A 22 -13.04 10.04 -8.82
C LEU A 22 -13.01 11.46 -8.23
N CYS A 23 -13.13 12.50 -9.07
CA CYS A 23 -13.15 13.89 -8.63
C CYS A 23 -14.51 14.33 -8.09
N LEU A 24 -15.59 13.61 -8.41
CA LEU A 24 -16.91 13.93 -7.89
C LEU A 24 -16.98 13.69 -6.38
N PRO A 25 -17.45 14.67 -5.59
CA PRO A 25 -17.56 14.54 -4.13
C PRO A 25 -18.66 13.54 -3.69
N PHE A 26 -19.36 12.91 -4.63
CA PHE A 26 -20.48 12.01 -4.37
C PHE A 26 -20.05 10.69 -3.70
N ILE A 27 -18.81 10.26 -3.89
CA ILE A 27 -18.29 9.00 -3.33
C ILE A 27 -17.20 9.33 -2.30
N SER A 28 -17.51 9.16 -1.02
CA SER A 28 -16.55 9.43 0.05
C SER A 28 -15.33 8.50 -0.05
N ALA A 29 -14.15 9.01 0.31
CA ALA A 29 -12.90 8.25 0.32
C ALA A 29 -13.00 6.94 1.14
N ARG A 30 -13.88 6.92 2.16
CA ARG A 30 -14.15 5.74 2.99
C ARG A 30 -14.88 4.62 2.21
N ARG A 31 -15.78 4.96 1.27
CA ARG A 31 -16.45 3.97 0.40
C ARG A 31 -15.47 3.36 -0.60
N TRP A 32 -14.64 4.20 -1.21
CA TRP A 32 -13.55 3.76 -2.09
C TRP A 32 -12.59 2.81 -1.37
N GLN A 33 -12.19 3.14 -0.14
CA GLN A 33 -11.32 2.27 0.66
C GLN A 33 -11.94 0.89 0.92
N SER A 34 -13.24 0.82 1.16
CA SER A 34 -13.92 -0.47 1.36
C SER A 34 -13.89 -1.33 0.08
N ILE A 35 -14.04 -0.70 -1.08
CA ILE A 35 -13.96 -1.38 -2.39
C ILE A 35 -12.52 -1.82 -2.68
N PHE A 36 -11.54 -0.95 -2.41
CA PHE A 36 -10.13 -1.25 -2.59
C PHE A 36 -9.58 -2.30 -1.61
N LYS A 37 -10.19 -2.45 -0.43
CA LYS A 37 -9.83 -3.48 0.56
C LYS A 37 -10.38 -4.87 0.27
N LEU A 38 -11.29 -5.03 -0.69
CA LEU A 38 -11.77 -6.36 -1.06
C LEU A 38 -10.59 -7.19 -1.60
N SER A 39 -10.42 -8.41 -1.11
CA SER A 39 -9.36 -9.35 -1.55
C SER A 39 -9.36 -9.59 -3.05
N ILE A 40 -10.51 -9.39 -3.71
CA ILE A 40 -10.66 -9.51 -5.16
C ILE A 40 -9.88 -8.39 -5.87
N TRP A 41 -9.85 -7.20 -5.26
CA TRP A 41 -9.18 -6.04 -5.85
C TRP A 41 -7.66 -6.17 -5.84
N SER A 42 -7.03 -6.85 -4.86
CA SER A 42 -5.57 -7.01 -4.84
C SER A 42 -5.07 -7.95 -5.95
N THR A 43 -5.81 -9.03 -6.24
CA THR A 43 -5.50 -9.94 -7.35
C THR A 43 -5.77 -9.28 -8.70
N VAL A 44 -6.93 -8.60 -8.83
CA VAL A 44 -7.30 -7.85 -10.05
C VAL A 44 -6.33 -6.70 -10.31
N ALA A 45 -5.92 -5.95 -9.28
CA ALA A 45 -4.99 -4.83 -9.42
C ALA A 45 -3.62 -5.28 -9.90
N THR A 46 -3.12 -6.44 -9.48
CA THR A 46 -1.82 -6.96 -9.95
C THR A 46 -1.85 -7.28 -11.44
N PHE A 47 -2.93 -7.89 -11.92
CA PHE A 47 -3.14 -8.14 -13.35
C PHE A 47 -3.32 -6.84 -14.13
N TRP A 48 -4.19 -5.95 -13.64
CA TRP A 48 -4.45 -4.64 -14.25
C TRP A 48 -3.19 -3.79 -14.33
N ASN A 49 -2.32 -3.81 -13.32
CA ASN A 49 -1.10 -3.02 -13.33
C ASN A 49 -0.16 -3.45 -14.47
N LYS A 50 -0.05 -4.76 -14.77
CA LYS A 50 0.75 -5.25 -15.90
C LYS A 50 0.15 -4.81 -17.24
N VAL A 51 -1.14 -5.03 -17.46
CA VAL A 51 -1.83 -4.64 -18.70
C VAL A 51 -1.77 -3.12 -18.91
N PHE A 52 -1.97 -2.35 -17.84
CA PHE A 52 -1.95 -0.90 -17.85
C PHE A 52 -0.54 -0.36 -18.13
N LEU A 53 0.51 -0.93 -17.54
CA LEU A 53 1.90 -0.58 -17.85
C LEU A 53 2.22 -0.80 -19.32
N THR A 54 1.85 -1.97 -19.87
CA THR A 54 2.04 -2.27 -21.29
C THR A 54 1.30 -1.26 -22.17
N MET A 55 0.07 -0.90 -21.82
CA MET A 55 -0.71 0.11 -22.54
C MET A 55 -0.04 1.49 -22.53
N ILE A 56 0.53 1.91 -21.39
CA ILE A 56 1.26 3.18 -21.27
C ILE A 56 2.50 3.19 -22.17
N ILE A 57 3.27 2.10 -22.19
CA ILE A 57 4.45 1.98 -23.07
C ILE A 57 4.03 2.16 -24.55
N ILE A 58 2.92 1.53 -24.96
CA ILE A 58 2.36 1.68 -26.31
C ILE A 58 1.97 3.14 -26.56
N LEU A 59 1.30 3.80 -25.60
CA LEU A 59 0.94 5.22 -25.72
C LEU A 59 2.16 6.14 -25.86
N ILE A 60 3.24 5.89 -25.13
CA ILE A 60 4.49 6.65 -25.25
C ILE A 60 5.08 6.47 -26.65
N VAL A 61 5.11 5.24 -27.17
CA VAL A 61 5.60 4.97 -28.53
C VAL A 61 4.75 5.70 -29.57
N LEU A 62 3.41 5.62 -29.48
CA LEU A 62 2.50 6.32 -30.38
C LEU A 62 2.60 7.85 -30.27
N PHE A 63 2.84 8.36 -29.06
CA PHE A 63 3.07 9.79 -28.85
C PHE A 63 4.38 10.25 -29.53
N LEU A 64 5.47 9.49 -29.36
CA LEU A 64 6.74 9.80 -30.04
C LEU A 64 6.62 9.69 -31.57
N ASP A 65 5.85 8.71 -32.06
CA ASP A 65 5.55 8.57 -33.48
C ASP A 65 4.76 9.77 -34.00
N ALA A 66 3.71 10.20 -33.30
CA ALA A 66 2.96 11.41 -33.65
C ALA A 66 3.82 12.68 -33.60
N VAL A 67 4.74 12.83 -32.63
CA VAL A 67 5.69 13.95 -32.58
C VAL A 67 6.60 13.94 -33.81
N ARG A 68 7.13 12.77 -34.18
CA ARG A 68 7.97 12.62 -35.38
C ARG A 68 7.19 12.93 -36.65
N GLU A 69 5.95 12.45 -36.74
CA GLU A 69 5.06 12.65 -37.88
C GLU A 69 4.72 14.15 -38.04
N VAL A 70 4.37 14.84 -36.95
CA VAL A 70 4.14 16.29 -36.95
C VAL A 70 5.40 17.06 -37.35
N ARG A 71 6.58 16.73 -36.81
CA ARG A 71 7.83 17.40 -37.18
C ARG A 71 8.21 17.15 -38.64
N LYS A 72 8.05 15.93 -39.13
CA LYS A 72 8.33 15.55 -40.53
C LYS A 72 7.47 16.35 -41.51
N TYR A 73 6.16 16.41 -41.27
CA TYR A 73 5.23 17.14 -42.14
C TYR A 73 5.25 18.67 -41.92
N SER A 74 5.73 19.14 -40.77
CA SER A 74 5.91 20.57 -40.48
C SER A 74 7.20 21.15 -41.08
N SER A 75 8.30 20.39 -41.08
CA SER A 75 9.63 20.89 -41.47
C SER A 75 10.11 20.46 -42.87
N GLY A 76 9.57 19.36 -43.45
CA GLY A 76 10.17 18.70 -44.61
C GLY A 76 9.66 19.08 -46.00
N GLU A 77 8.41 19.54 -46.16
CA GLU A 77 7.77 19.64 -47.49
C GLU A 77 7.17 21.01 -47.84
N GLN A 78 7.16 21.99 -46.93
CA GLN A 78 6.66 23.34 -47.25
C GLN A 78 7.64 24.16 -48.12
N GLY A 79 8.91 23.75 -48.21
CA GLY A 79 9.98 24.61 -48.72
C GLY A 79 10.43 24.42 -50.18
N LYS A 80 10.24 23.24 -50.81
CA LYS A 80 10.90 22.95 -52.11
C LYS A 80 10.01 22.38 -53.21
N ASP A 81 9.05 21.50 -52.90
CA ASP A 81 8.21 20.86 -53.95
C ASP A 81 6.71 21.23 -53.90
N ALA A 82 6.25 21.85 -52.81
CA ALA A 82 4.83 22.19 -52.62
C ALA A 82 4.31 23.33 -53.52
N LYS A 83 5.19 24.12 -54.15
CA LYS A 83 4.80 25.19 -55.09
C LYS A 83 4.48 24.69 -56.51
N LEU A 84 4.80 23.43 -56.83
CA LEU A 84 4.67 22.91 -58.21
C LEU A 84 3.36 22.17 -58.49
N HIS A 85 2.58 21.78 -57.46
CA HIS A 85 1.31 21.08 -57.68
C HIS A 85 0.27 21.36 -56.58
N PRO A 86 -0.79 22.14 -56.84
CA PRO A 86 -1.78 22.55 -55.82
C PRO A 86 -2.49 21.35 -55.16
N ASN A 87 -2.70 20.24 -55.88
CA ASN A 87 -3.31 19.02 -55.31
C ASN A 87 -2.43 18.31 -54.26
N MET A 88 -1.11 18.54 -54.22
CA MET A 88 -0.24 17.97 -53.19
C MET A 88 -0.28 18.77 -51.88
N PHE A 89 -0.46 20.08 -51.97
CA PHE A 89 -0.50 20.98 -50.84
C PHE A 89 -1.67 20.64 -49.89
N ASP A 90 -2.86 20.42 -50.45
CA ASP A 90 -4.06 20.01 -49.68
C ASP A 90 -3.89 18.65 -49.02
N HIS A 91 -3.24 17.70 -49.71
CA HIS A 91 -3.00 16.37 -49.16
C HIS A 91 -1.98 16.41 -48.00
N LEU A 92 -1.01 17.31 -48.06
CA LEU A 92 -0.02 17.53 -47.02
C LEU A 92 -0.63 18.20 -45.78
N HIS A 93 -1.43 19.25 -45.97
CA HIS A 93 -2.19 19.88 -44.90
C HIS A 93 -3.12 18.87 -44.20
N MET A 94 -3.81 18.04 -44.98
CA MET A 94 -4.69 17.00 -44.43
C MET A 94 -3.93 15.96 -43.58
N LYS A 95 -2.68 15.62 -43.94
CA LYS A 95 -1.81 14.74 -43.14
C LYS A 95 -1.29 15.43 -41.88
N LEU A 96 -0.93 16.71 -41.98
CA LEU A 96 -0.46 17.51 -40.84
C LEU A 96 -1.57 17.68 -39.77
N PHE A 97 -2.79 18.01 -40.18
CA PHE A 97 -3.94 18.09 -39.25
C PHE A 97 -4.25 16.75 -38.59
N ARG A 98 -4.07 15.65 -39.31
CA ARG A 98 -4.24 14.30 -38.77
C ARG A 98 -3.19 14.01 -37.70
N ALA A 99 -1.91 14.28 -37.97
CA ALA A 99 -0.81 14.06 -37.05
C ALA A 99 -0.94 14.96 -35.80
N GLN A 100 -1.36 16.23 -35.96
CA GLN A 100 -1.56 17.16 -34.86
C GLN A 100 -2.68 16.70 -33.90
N ARG A 101 -3.82 16.25 -34.44
CA ARG A 101 -4.90 15.69 -33.60
C ARG A 101 -4.45 14.43 -32.86
N ASN A 102 -3.75 13.53 -33.55
CA ASN A 102 -3.24 12.29 -32.97
C ASN A 102 -2.24 12.57 -31.84
N LEU A 103 -1.39 13.59 -32.01
CA LEU A 103 -0.48 14.09 -30.99
C LEU A 103 -1.24 14.58 -29.75
N TYR A 104 -2.31 15.37 -29.92
CA TYR A 104 -3.12 15.81 -28.79
C TYR A 104 -3.79 14.63 -28.08
N ILE A 105 -4.40 13.70 -28.80
CA ILE A 105 -5.09 12.55 -28.19
C ILE A 105 -4.13 11.71 -27.33
N SER A 106 -2.98 11.35 -27.88
CA SER A 106 -1.96 10.57 -27.16
C SER A 106 -1.31 11.35 -26.02
N GLY A 107 -1.04 12.64 -26.22
CA GLY A 107 -0.45 13.52 -25.21
C GLY A 107 -1.39 13.77 -24.03
N PHE A 108 -2.65 14.06 -24.29
CA PHE A 108 -3.66 14.23 -23.24
C PHE A 108 -3.88 12.95 -22.45
N SER A 109 -3.86 11.79 -23.10
CA SER A 109 -4.02 10.52 -22.40
C SER A 109 -2.85 10.24 -21.46
N LEU A 110 -1.60 10.47 -21.91
CA LEU A 110 -0.42 10.39 -21.04
C LEU A 110 -0.48 11.37 -19.86
N PHE A 111 -0.98 12.59 -20.09
CA PHE A 111 -1.14 13.58 -19.04
C PHE A 111 -2.22 13.17 -18.02
N LEU A 112 -3.40 12.79 -18.49
CA LEU A 112 -4.50 12.35 -17.64
C LEU A 112 -4.13 11.11 -16.84
N TRP A 113 -3.32 10.22 -17.40
CA TRP A 113 -2.75 9.09 -16.67
C TRP A 113 -1.95 9.53 -15.44
N LEU A 114 -1.06 10.53 -15.56
CA LEU A 114 -0.30 11.06 -14.43
C LEU A 114 -1.23 11.68 -13.37
N VAL A 115 -2.23 12.43 -13.81
CA VAL A 115 -3.25 13.02 -12.92
C VAL A 115 -4.02 11.93 -12.19
N MET A 116 -4.48 10.91 -12.90
CA MET A 116 -5.19 9.75 -12.36
C MET A 116 -4.36 9.05 -11.28
N ARG A 117 -3.09 8.75 -11.58
CA ARG A 117 -2.17 8.14 -10.60
C ARG A 117 -2.03 8.98 -9.35
N ARG A 118 -1.91 10.31 -9.50
CA ARG A 118 -1.82 11.24 -8.38
C ARG A 118 -3.11 11.24 -7.55
N VAL A 119 -4.28 11.32 -8.19
CA VAL A 119 -5.59 11.36 -7.53
C VAL A 119 -5.87 10.06 -6.76
N ILE A 120 -5.63 8.89 -7.35
CA ILE A 120 -5.80 7.59 -6.69
C ILE A 120 -4.90 7.49 -5.45
N THR A 121 -3.65 7.95 -5.55
CA THR A 121 -2.72 7.94 -4.42
C THR A 121 -3.21 8.82 -3.28
N LEU A 122 -3.66 10.04 -3.61
CA LEU A 122 -4.19 10.98 -2.63
C LEU A 122 -5.45 10.46 -1.95
N ILE A 123 -6.36 9.80 -2.68
CA ILE A 123 -7.57 9.20 -2.10
C ILE A 123 -7.21 8.07 -1.13
N ASN A 124 -6.27 7.20 -1.50
CA ASN A 124 -5.81 6.13 -0.61
C ASN A 124 -5.13 6.67 0.66
N GLN A 125 -4.32 7.72 0.54
CA GLN A 125 -3.72 8.41 1.68
C GLN A 125 -4.79 9.04 2.57
N LEU A 126 -5.73 9.79 1.98
CA LEU A 126 -6.82 10.43 2.70
C LEU A 126 -7.68 9.40 3.45
N ALA A 127 -7.96 8.26 2.82
CA ALA A 127 -8.74 7.19 3.44
C ALA A 127 -8.01 6.56 4.63
N THR A 128 -6.69 6.31 4.49
CA THR A 128 -5.84 5.78 5.56
C THR A 128 -5.80 6.73 6.76
N VAL A 129 -5.58 8.03 6.50
CA VAL A 129 -5.59 9.07 7.54
C VAL A 129 -6.97 9.15 8.21
N SER A 130 -8.06 9.17 7.43
CA SER A 130 -9.43 9.22 7.96
C SER A 130 -9.79 8.01 8.83
N CYS A 131 -9.24 6.82 8.52
CA CYS A 131 -9.41 5.63 9.35
C CYS A 131 -8.62 5.73 10.65
N SER A 132 -7.38 6.22 10.58
CA SER A 132 -6.52 6.43 11.75
C SER A 132 -7.11 7.46 12.71
N THR A 133 -7.61 8.60 12.19
CA THR A 133 -8.27 9.63 13.01
C THR A 133 -9.51 9.09 13.72
N ALA A 134 -10.34 8.29 13.05
CA ALA A 134 -11.52 7.69 13.68
C ALA A 134 -11.15 6.67 14.77
N ALA A 135 -10.09 5.87 14.55
CA ALA A 135 -9.60 4.93 15.55
C ALA A 135 -9.00 5.66 16.76
N LEU A 136 -8.19 6.71 16.53
CA LEU A 136 -7.63 7.56 17.58
C LEU A 136 -8.74 8.27 18.37
N GLN A 137 -9.77 8.79 17.70
CA GLN A 137 -10.89 9.44 18.38
C GLN A 137 -11.67 8.43 19.25
N ALA A 138 -11.91 7.21 18.76
CA ALA A 138 -12.51 6.15 19.57
C ALA A 138 -11.64 5.78 20.77
N GLN A 139 -10.32 5.73 20.60
CA GLN A 139 -9.39 5.45 21.68
C GLN A 139 -9.39 6.56 22.74
N VAL A 140 -9.43 7.83 22.33
CA VAL A 140 -9.52 8.98 23.25
C VAL A 140 -10.83 8.96 24.02
N VAL A 141 -11.96 8.70 23.36
CA VAL A 141 -13.28 8.61 24.03
C VAL A 141 -13.32 7.45 25.04
N ASN A 142 -12.79 6.29 24.66
CA ASN A 142 -12.73 5.14 25.57
C ASN A 142 -11.80 5.39 26.76
N ALA A 143 -10.65 6.03 26.54
CA ALA A 143 -9.72 6.40 27.61
C ALA A 143 -10.33 7.45 28.55
N ASP A 144 -11.03 8.45 28.02
CA ASP A 144 -11.74 9.47 28.82
C ASP A 144 -12.86 8.85 29.65
N GLN A 145 -13.63 7.92 29.07
CA GLN A 145 -14.67 7.19 29.80
C GLN A 145 -14.08 6.30 30.90
N ALA A 146 -12.97 5.61 30.63
CA ALA A 146 -12.27 4.82 31.65
C ALA A 146 -11.72 5.71 32.77
N ALA A 147 -11.11 6.85 32.43
CA ALA A 147 -10.61 7.82 33.41
C ALA A 147 -11.73 8.37 34.29
N LYS A 148 -12.89 8.71 33.72
CA LYS A 148 -14.07 9.13 34.48
C LYS A 148 -14.55 8.07 35.45
N LYS A 149 -14.66 6.81 35.00
CA LYS A 149 -15.01 5.69 35.89
C LYS A 149 -14.01 5.53 37.04
N TYR A 150 -12.71 5.60 36.77
CA TYR A 150 -11.70 5.55 37.82
C TYR A 150 -11.77 6.73 38.78
N MET A 151 -12.12 7.93 38.31
CA MET A 151 -12.33 9.08 39.18
C MET A 151 -13.57 8.89 40.06
N GLU A 152 -14.70 8.46 39.50
CA GLU A 152 -15.93 8.18 40.23
C GLU A 152 -15.72 7.06 41.28
N ASP A 153 -15.09 5.95 40.91
CA ASP A 153 -14.76 4.87 41.83
C ASP A 153 -13.82 5.34 42.95
N ASN A 154 -12.84 6.21 42.63
CA ASN A 154 -11.92 6.76 43.63
C ASN A 154 -12.63 7.69 44.61
N ASP A 155 -13.57 8.50 44.13
CA ASP A 155 -14.37 9.39 44.96
C ASP A 155 -15.36 8.60 45.85
N LEU A 156 -15.99 7.56 45.31
CA LEU A 156 -16.81 6.62 46.10
C LEU A 156 -16.00 5.90 47.17
N LEU A 157 -14.78 5.42 46.84
CA LEU A 157 -13.85 4.83 47.81
C LEU A 157 -13.44 5.83 48.90
N LYS A 158 -13.12 7.07 48.53
CA LYS A 158 -12.79 8.12 49.50
C LYS A 158 -13.98 8.46 50.40
N GLN A 159 -15.19 8.47 49.85
CA GLN A 159 -16.40 8.72 50.62
C GLN A 159 -16.68 7.56 51.58
N ALA A 160 -16.60 6.31 51.11
CA ALA A 160 -16.73 5.11 51.96
C ALA A 160 -15.67 5.08 53.07
N LEU A 161 -14.43 5.49 52.79
CA LEU A 161 -13.37 5.62 53.80
C LEU A 161 -13.63 6.76 54.80
N ARG A 162 -14.29 7.85 54.38
CA ARG A 162 -14.65 8.98 55.26
C ARG A 162 -15.87 8.69 56.12
N ASP A 163 -16.87 8.01 55.57
CA ASP A 163 -18.10 7.63 56.27
C ASP A 163 -17.90 6.41 57.18
N GLY A 164 -16.90 5.55 56.89
CA GLY A 164 -16.45 4.43 57.72
C GLY A 164 -15.69 4.82 59.00
N LYS A 165 -15.98 6.00 59.58
CA LYS A 165 -15.35 6.55 60.79
C LYS A 165 -15.95 6.02 62.10
N GLY A 166 -16.59 4.85 62.07
CA GLY A 166 -17.11 4.13 63.23
C GLY A 166 -16.56 2.71 63.31
N ASP A 167 -15.80 2.45 64.39
CA ASP A 167 -15.58 1.17 65.05
C ASP A 167 -14.87 0.02 64.32
N LYS A 168 -13.61 -0.23 64.72
CA LYS A 168 -12.80 -1.48 64.75
C LYS A 168 -12.71 -2.37 63.49
N ALA A 169 -13.77 -2.52 62.70
CA ALA A 169 -13.80 -3.26 61.43
C ALA A 169 -12.96 -2.59 60.34
N THR A 170 -12.89 -1.26 60.29
CA THR A 170 -12.09 -0.51 59.30
C THR A 170 -10.58 -0.73 59.48
N ALA A 171 -10.10 -0.87 60.72
CA ALA A 171 -8.69 -1.15 61.01
C ALA A 171 -8.29 -2.57 60.57
N GLN A 172 -9.15 -3.57 60.84
CA GLN A 172 -8.95 -4.95 60.38
C GLN A 172 -9.03 -5.07 58.86
N GLY A 173 -9.97 -4.36 58.21
CA GLY A 173 -10.09 -4.33 56.75
C GLY A 173 -8.89 -3.67 56.06
N ILE A 174 -8.37 -2.57 56.61
CA ILE A 174 -7.15 -1.92 56.11
C ILE A 174 -5.93 -2.84 56.26
N GLU A 175 -5.83 -3.59 57.36
CA GLU A 175 -4.73 -4.52 57.59
C GLU A 175 -4.79 -5.73 56.64
N LEU A 176 -5.99 -6.28 56.40
CA LEU A 176 -6.23 -7.33 55.40
C LEU A 176 -5.95 -6.85 53.98
N LEU A 177 -6.39 -5.65 53.60
CA LEU A 177 -6.07 -5.03 52.31
C LEU A 177 -4.56 -4.86 52.13
N LYS A 178 -3.84 -4.49 53.19
CA LYS A 178 -2.39 -4.34 53.16
C LYS A 178 -1.69 -5.70 52.97
N GLN A 179 -2.20 -6.76 53.59
CA GLN A 179 -1.74 -8.13 53.36
C GLN A 179 -2.02 -8.61 51.93
N GLU A 180 -3.20 -8.34 51.38
CA GLU A 180 -3.55 -8.70 50.00
C GLU A 180 -2.67 -7.94 49.00
N VAL A 181 -2.39 -6.66 49.24
CA VAL A 181 -1.48 -5.85 48.41
C VAL A 181 -0.05 -6.41 48.43
N GLU A 182 0.48 -6.79 49.60
CA GLU A 182 1.80 -7.42 49.69
C GLU A 182 1.83 -8.80 49.05
N LYS A 183 0.76 -9.59 49.18
CA LYS A 183 0.62 -10.90 48.51
C LYS A 183 0.57 -10.75 46.99
N LEU A 184 -0.28 -9.86 46.47
CA LEU A 184 -0.39 -9.56 45.03
C LEU A 184 0.92 -9.01 44.47
N LYS A 185 1.64 -8.20 45.24
CA LYS A 185 2.98 -7.71 44.86
C LYS A 185 4.01 -8.84 44.83
N GLY A 186 3.91 -9.80 45.73
CA GLY A 186 4.71 -11.03 45.70
C GLY A 186 4.41 -11.91 44.48
N GLU A 187 3.13 -12.11 44.16
CA GLU A 187 2.67 -12.83 42.97
C GLU A 187 3.12 -12.11 41.68
N LEU A 188 3.02 -10.78 41.63
CA LEU A 188 3.50 -9.99 40.50
C LEU A 188 5.02 -10.13 40.31
N LYS A 189 5.79 -10.12 41.39
CA LYS A 189 7.25 -10.27 41.35
C LYS A 189 7.66 -11.69 40.92
N THR A 190 6.97 -12.72 41.42
CA THR A 190 7.22 -14.11 41.03
C THR A 190 6.83 -14.37 39.58
N SER A 191 5.67 -13.88 39.14
CA SER A 191 5.24 -13.94 37.73
C SER A 191 6.18 -13.16 36.81
N GLY A 192 6.65 -11.98 37.23
CA GLY A 192 7.63 -11.18 36.49
C GLY A 192 8.97 -11.92 36.32
N ASN A 193 9.49 -12.51 37.39
CA ASN A 193 10.71 -13.32 37.35
C ASN A 193 10.56 -14.57 36.46
N ALA A 194 9.39 -15.23 36.50
CA ALA A 194 9.10 -16.37 35.64
C ALA A 194 9.06 -15.96 34.15
N LEU A 195 8.51 -14.78 33.85
CA LEU A 195 8.45 -14.25 32.48
C LEU A 195 9.83 -13.88 31.95
N VAL A 196 10.68 -13.25 32.76
CA VAL A 196 12.08 -12.96 32.40
C VAL A 196 12.84 -14.25 32.12
N LYS A 197 12.67 -15.29 32.96
CA LYS A 197 13.29 -16.59 32.74
C LYS A 197 12.79 -17.26 31.45
N SER A 198 11.47 -17.24 31.20
CA SER A 198 10.91 -17.76 29.96
C SER A 198 11.43 -17.02 28.72
N GLN A 199 11.65 -15.70 28.83
CA GLN A 199 12.20 -14.89 27.75
C GLN A 199 13.67 -15.24 27.49
N SER A 200 14.49 -15.42 28.53
CA SER A 200 15.88 -15.86 28.37
C SER A 200 15.98 -17.26 27.76
N ASP A 201 15.10 -18.18 28.18
CA ASP A 201 15.07 -19.55 27.63
C ASP A 201 14.67 -19.53 26.13
N ALA A 202 13.73 -18.65 25.74
CA ALA A 202 13.37 -18.45 24.34
C ALA A 202 14.52 -17.85 23.51
N GLU A 203 15.30 -16.91 24.07
CA GLU A 203 16.49 -16.36 23.39
C GLU A 203 17.58 -17.41 23.21
N VAL A 204 17.82 -18.26 24.21
CA VAL A 204 18.76 -19.39 24.13
C VAL A 204 18.30 -20.36 23.05
N MET A 205 17.02 -20.72 23.03
CA MET A 205 16.45 -21.62 22.03
C MET A 205 16.58 -21.04 20.61
N LYS A 206 16.38 -19.73 20.45
CA LYS A 206 16.58 -19.04 19.17
C LYS A 206 18.03 -19.14 18.70
N LYS A 207 19.01 -18.89 19.58
CA LYS A 207 20.44 -19.04 19.25
C LYS A 207 20.79 -20.48 18.88
N GLN A 208 20.21 -21.47 19.57
CA GLN A 208 20.39 -22.89 19.24
C GLN A 208 19.79 -23.23 17.86
N MET A 209 18.60 -22.72 17.54
CA MET A 209 17.97 -22.90 16.24
C MET A 209 18.79 -22.27 15.10
N ASP A 210 19.31 -21.05 15.30
CA ASP A 210 20.18 -20.38 14.33
C ASP A 210 21.50 -21.15 14.11
N SER A 211 22.06 -21.74 15.17
CA SER A 211 23.24 -22.61 15.05
C SER A 211 22.93 -23.90 14.30
N LEU A 212 21.79 -24.53 14.58
CA LEU A 212 21.36 -25.75 13.91
C LEU A 212 21.08 -25.52 12.42
N ALA A 213 20.46 -24.39 12.07
CA ALA A 213 20.22 -24.01 10.69
C ALA A 213 21.53 -23.87 9.90
N LYS A 214 22.58 -23.29 10.51
CA LYS A 214 23.90 -23.18 9.88
C LYS A 214 24.58 -24.52 9.65
N GLU A 215 24.51 -25.43 10.62
CA GLU A 215 25.05 -26.79 10.46
C GLU A 215 24.27 -27.56 9.39
N TYR A 216 22.95 -27.38 9.32
CA TYR A 216 22.12 -27.96 8.28
C TYR A 216 22.50 -27.46 6.88
N ASP A 217 22.67 -26.15 6.71
CA ASP A 217 23.12 -25.54 5.45
C ASP A 217 24.52 -26.04 5.04
N ARG A 218 25.42 -26.22 6.01
CA ARG A 218 26.75 -26.78 5.76
C ARG A 218 26.66 -28.22 5.27
N LEU A 219 25.87 -29.06 5.96
CA LEU A 219 25.69 -30.46 5.59
C LEU A 219 25.05 -30.60 4.20
N LEU A 220 24.12 -29.71 3.85
CA LEU A 220 23.50 -29.67 2.53
C LEU A 220 24.53 -29.37 1.42
N LYS A 221 25.47 -28.45 1.68
CA LYS A 221 26.57 -28.14 0.76
C LYS A 221 27.53 -29.32 0.61
N GLU A 222 27.96 -29.92 1.72
CA GLU A 222 28.83 -31.11 1.69
C GLU A 222 28.15 -32.26 0.93
N HIS A 223 26.85 -32.48 1.13
CA HIS A 223 26.08 -33.47 0.36
C HIS A 223 26.01 -33.14 -1.14
N GLN A 224 25.81 -31.86 -1.50
CA GLN A 224 25.78 -31.42 -2.88
C GLN A 224 27.15 -31.59 -3.57
N GLU A 225 28.24 -31.29 -2.87
CA GLU A 225 29.61 -31.51 -3.35
C GLU A 225 29.90 -32.99 -3.58
N LEU A 226 29.52 -33.87 -2.65
CA LEU A 226 29.66 -35.32 -2.80
C LEU A 226 28.84 -35.85 -3.98
N GLN A 227 27.62 -35.37 -4.17
CA GLN A 227 26.76 -35.78 -5.29
C GLN A 227 27.36 -35.35 -6.65
N ASN A 228 27.91 -34.14 -6.73
CA ASN A 228 28.62 -33.67 -7.93
C ASN A 228 29.88 -34.50 -8.23
N LEU A 229 30.62 -34.92 -7.20
CA LEU A 229 31.78 -35.80 -7.35
C LEU A 229 31.37 -37.18 -7.87
N GLN A 230 30.29 -37.76 -7.34
CA GLN A 230 29.74 -39.04 -7.81
C GLN A 230 29.28 -38.97 -9.28
N ASP A 231 28.57 -37.91 -9.69
CA ASP A 231 28.15 -37.69 -11.07
C ASP A 231 29.34 -37.46 -12.03
N SER A 232 30.44 -36.89 -11.54
CA SER A 232 31.66 -36.70 -12.32
C SER A 232 32.51 -37.97 -12.46
N GLY A 233 32.39 -38.92 -11.52
CA GLY A 233 32.99 -40.25 -11.61
C GLY A 233 32.27 -41.13 -12.64
N ASN A 234 30.94 -41.08 -12.67
CA ASN A 234 30.13 -41.88 -13.59
C ASN A 234 30.25 -41.45 -15.08
N LYS A 235 30.77 -40.26 -15.38
CA LYS A 235 31.00 -39.78 -16.76
C LYS A 235 32.37 -40.14 -17.34
N LYS A 236 33.25 -40.80 -16.58
CA LYS A 236 34.58 -41.22 -17.05
C LYS A 236 34.67 -42.70 -17.45
N ASP A 237 33.62 -43.47 -17.20
CA ASP A 237 33.57 -44.91 -17.48
C ASP A 237 32.65 -45.30 -18.67
N ASP A 238 32.25 -44.33 -19.52
CA ASP A 238 31.60 -44.57 -20.83
C ASP A 238 32.44 -44.00 -22.00
#